data_AF-A0A958UKB9-F1
#
_entry.id   AF-A0A958UKB9-F1
#
_cell.length_a   1.000
_cell.length_b   1.000
_cell.length_c   1.000
_cell.angle_alpha   90.00
_cell.angle_beta   90.00
_cell.angle_gamma   90.00
#
_symmetry.space_group_name_H-M   'P 1'
#
loop_
_entity.id
_entity.type
_entity.pdbx_description
1 polymer ?
#
loop_
_entity_poly.entity_id
_entity_poly.type
_entity_poly.pdbx_seq_one_letter_code
_entity_poly.pdbx_strand_id
1 'polypeptide(L)'
;MNNVLNDTVGFDAAIKKIQVDVYEALADVWQGDIEGYGRVYKNPVNTGERIPDYYQTSKIVTPSWYNASKRDYEDTYYDDSKSAVFCFLTKENDKTNDSILYTTDVKLAFMVNLEKIYPSLNERQDSRAQKDVIEILRNNDFSRFQIEGVERRIDFVFREYNTSNIRFDDMHPLHCFAVLLRVEYYLTDKC
;
A
#
# COMPACT_ATOMS: atom_id res chain seq x y z
N MET A 1 8.95 0.96 10.98
CA MET A 1 9.28 2.36 10.62
C MET A 1 8.16 2.94 9.78
N ASN A 2 7.74 4.18 10.05
CA ASN A 2 6.75 4.86 9.22
C ASN A 2 7.44 5.83 8.26
N ASN A 3 7.53 5.48 6.97
CA ASN A 3 8.25 6.22 5.95
C ASN A 3 7.40 7.40 5.43
N VAL A 4 7.25 8.42 6.27
CA VAL A 4 6.45 9.62 5.96
C VAL A 4 7.29 10.69 5.24
N LEU A 5 6.64 11.43 4.35
CA LEU A 5 7.22 12.63 3.75
C LEU A 5 7.01 13.83 4.68
N ASN A 6 7.99 14.74 4.74
CA ASN A 6 7.95 15.89 5.66
C ASN A 6 6.97 16.95 5.20
N ASP A 7 7.12 17.44 3.97
CA ASP A 7 6.29 18.49 3.39
C ASP A 7 5.40 17.90 2.29
N THR A 8 4.13 17.62 2.63
CA THR A 8 3.17 17.09 1.65
C THR A 8 2.05 18.07 1.37
N VAL A 9 1.59 18.05 0.12
CA VAL A 9 0.44 18.84 -0.34
C VAL A 9 -0.51 17.98 -1.15
N GLY A 10 -1.77 18.39 -1.23
CA GLY A 10 -2.75 17.72 -2.07
C GLY A 10 -2.95 16.26 -1.70
N PHE A 11 -2.89 15.39 -2.72
CA PHE A 11 -3.11 13.97 -2.55
C PHE A 11 -2.10 13.32 -1.60
N ASP A 12 -0.82 13.72 -1.64
CA ASP A 12 0.20 13.15 -0.75
C ASP A 12 -0.06 13.55 0.72
N ALA A 13 -0.70 14.70 0.97
CA ALA A 13 -1.13 15.10 2.30
C ALA A 13 -2.30 14.24 2.80
N ALA A 14 -3.26 13.92 1.94
CA ALA A 14 -4.35 13.00 2.28
C ALA A 14 -3.81 11.60 2.59
N ILE A 15 -2.90 11.07 1.75
CA ILE A 15 -2.26 9.77 1.96
C ILE A 15 -1.43 9.76 3.25
N LYS A 16 -0.62 10.78 3.52
CA LYS A 16 0.19 10.88 4.76
C LYS A 16 -0.69 10.81 6.00
N LYS A 17 -1.84 11.50 6.01
CA LYS A 17 -2.77 11.45 7.15
C LYS A 17 -3.29 10.02 7.39
N ILE A 18 -3.75 9.35 6.34
CA ILE A 18 -4.23 7.95 6.44
C ILE A 18 -3.08 7.03 6.87
N GLN A 19 -1.88 7.20 6.31
CA GLN A 19 -0.69 6.42 6.63
C GLN A 19 -0.33 6.52 8.12
N VAL A 20 -0.33 7.73 8.69
CA VAL A 20 -0.04 7.96 10.11
C VAL A 20 -1.07 7.26 10.99
N ASP A 21 -2.35 7.49 10.74
CA ASP A 21 -3.43 6.91 11.55
C ASP A 21 -3.43 5.37 11.50
N VAL A 22 -3.21 4.80 10.31
CA VAL A 22 -3.11 3.35 10.13
C VAL A 22 -1.86 2.79 10.82
N TYR A 23 -0.71 3.44 10.67
CA TYR A 23 0.54 2.96 11.28
C TYR A 23 0.45 2.95 12.81
N GLU A 24 -0.02 4.04 13.41
CA GLU A 24 -0.15 4.18 14.86
C GLU A 24 -1.11 3.13 15.42
N ALA A 25 -2.29 2.97 14.82
CA ALA A 25 -3.27 1.99 15.28
C ALA A 25 -2.82 0.54 15.06
N LEU A 26 -2.09 0.24 13.98
CA LEU A 26 -1.55 -1.10 13.75
C LEU A 26 -0.47 -1.47 14.76
N ALA A 27 0.35 -0.51 15.21
CA ALA A 27 1.37 -0.74 16.22
C ALA A 27 0.78 -1.17 17.58
N ASP A 28 -0.49 -0.82 17.86
CA ASP A 28 -1.21 -1.24 19.06
C ASP A 28 -1.84 -2.64 18.95
N VAL A 29 -2.11 -3.12 17.73
CA VAL A 29 -2.87 -4.35 17.48
C VAL A 29 -1.98 -5.50 17.00
N TRP A 30 -0.97 -5.20 16.18
CA TRP A 30 -0.05 -6.19 15.60
C TRP A 30 1.30 -6.16 16.31
N GLN A 31 1.89 -7.35 16.49
CA GLN A 31 3.22 -7.47 17.08
C GLN A 31 4.33 -7.35 16.02
N GLY A 32 5.53 -7.01 16.51
CA GLY A 32 6.75 -6.95 15.73
C GLY A 32 6.87 -5.70 14.84
N ASP A 33 7.87 -5.69 13.97
CA ASP A 33 8.19 -4.50 13.18
C ASP A 33 7.27 -4.35 11.96
N ILE A 34 6.62 -3.18 11.88
CA ILE A 34 5.74 -2.80 10.78
C ILE A 34 6.43 -1.71 9.96
N GLU A 35 6.36 -1.78 8.64
CA GLU A 35 6.79 -0.72 7.74
C GLU A 35 5.64 -0.16 6.93
N GLY A 36 5.46 1.16 7.02
CA GLY A 36 4.46 1.89 6.27
C GLY A 36 5.14 2.76 5.21
N TYR A 37 4.64 2.70 3.99
CA TYR A 37 5.01 3.58 2.89
C TYR A 37 3.78 4.36 2.44
N GLY A 38 3.99 5.61 2.02
CA GLY A 38 2.92 6.44 1.47
C GLY A 38 2.53 6.02 0.05
N ARG A 39 2.28 7.01 -0.81
CA ARG A 39 2.01 6.79 -2.23
C ARG A 39 3.20 6.09 -2.90
N VAL A 40 2.92 5.03 -3.65
CA VAL A 40 3.92 4.37 -4.49
C VAL A 40 3.67 4.61 -5.96
N TYR A 41 4.75 4.70 -6.71
CA TYR A 41 4.76 5.00 -8.13
C TYR A 41 5.06 3.74 -8.93
N LYS A 42 4.55 3.70 -10.16
CA LYS A 42 4.86 2.65 -11.14
C LYS A 42 6.20 2.94 -11.79
N ASN A 43 7.28 2.43 -11.19
CA ASN A 43 8.62 2.64 -11.70
C ASN A 43 8.97 1.57 -12.74
N PRO A 44 9.29 1.91 -14.01
CA PRO A 44 9.69 0.93 -15.00
C PRO A 44 11.01 0.26 -14.62
N VAL A 45 11.02 -1.08 -14.52
CA VAL A 45 12.25 -1.83 -14.39
C VAL A 45 12.89 -1.96 -15.78
N ASN A 46 14.09 -1.38 -15.93
CA ASN A 46 15.00 -1.41 -17.08
C ASN A 46 14.51 -2.18 -18.34
N THR A 47 14.17 -1.41 -19.37
CA THR A 47 13.88 -1.83 -20.74
C THR A 47 15.17 -2.18 -21.52
N GLY A 48 15.95 -3.15 -21.04
CA GLY A 48 17.10 -3.66 -21.79
C GLY A 48 16.65 -4.38 -23.08
N GLU A 49 17.49 -4.39 -24.13
CA GLU A 49 17.26 -4.99 -25.47
C GLU A 49 16.94 -6.51 -25.49
N ARG A 50 16.69 -7.14 -24.34
CA ARG A 50 16.42 -8.57 -24.18
C ARG A 50 15.06 -8.87 -23.54
N ILE A 51 14.05 -8.06 -23.85
CA ILE A 51 12.67 -8.38 -23.50
C ILE A 51 12.05 -9.15 -24.69
N PRO A 52 11.57 -10.40 -24.49
CA PRO A 52 10.84 -11.13 -25.53
C PRO A 52 9.67 -10.30 -26.05
N ASP A 53 9.42 -10.28 -27.37
CA ASP A 53 8.46 -9.37 -28.02
C ASP A 53 7.06 -9.32 -27.37
N TYR A 54 6.61 -10.43 -26.77
CA TYR A 54 5.35 -10.49 -26.03
C TYR A 54 5.28 -9.51 -24.82
N TYR A 55 6.41 -9.17 -24.21
CA TYR A 55 6.50 -8.28 -23.05
C TYR A 55 6.83 -6.82 -23.42
N GLN A 56 7.12 -6.49 -24.69
CA GLN A 56 7.45 -5.11 -25.10
C GLN A 56 6.30 -4.10 -24.92
N THR A 57 5.06 -4.59 -24.81
CA THR A 57 3.86 -3.77 -24.53
C THR A 57 3.55 -3.66 -23.04
N SER A 58 4.19 -4.47 -22.20
CA SER A 58 3.96 -4.53 -20.76
C SER A 58 5.13 -3.86 -20.06
N LYS A 59 4.99 -2.58 -19.70
CA LYS A 59 5.96 -1.97 -18.78
C LYS A 59 5.96 -2.80 -17.50
N ILE A 60 7.05 -3.54 -17.27
CA ILE A 60 7.31 -4.29 -16.05
C ILE A 60 7.58 -3.23 -14.97
N VAL A 61 6.53 -2.76 -14.30
CA VAL A 61 6.64 -1.71 -13.28
C VAL A 61 6.70 -2.31 -11.89
N THR A 62 7.58 -1.80 -11.04
CA THR A 62 7.61 -2.11 -9.60
C THR A 62 6.94 -0.99 -8.81
N PRO A 63 6.26 -1.31 -7.70
CA PRO A 63 5.81 -0.30 -6.77
C PRO A 63 7.03 0.25 -6.04
N SER A 64 7.35 1.53 -6.27
CA SER A 64 8.46 2.20 -5.61
C SER A 64 7.99 3.45 -4.87
N TRP A 65 8.45 3.63 -3.65
CA TRP A 65 8.22 4.81 -2.83
C TRP A 65 9.41 5.78 -2.95
N TYR A 66 9.14 7.07 -2.86
CA TYR A 66 10.18 8.09 -2.90
C TYR A 66 10.82 8.32 -1.52
N ASN A 67 12.08 7.94 -1.37
CA ASN A 67 12.87 8.17 -0.17
C ASN A 67 13.46 9.59 -0.18
N ALA A 68 12.83 10.51 0.57
CA ALA A 68 13.24 11.91 0.62
C ALA A 68 14.68 12.11 1.13
N SER A 69 15.16 11.26 2.03
CA SER A 69 16.54 11.35 2.58
C SER A 69 17.59 10.97 1.55
N LYS A 70 17.31 9.97 0.71
CA LYS A 70 18.19 9.54 -0.38
C LYS A 70 17.96 10.29 -1.69
N ARG A 71 16.83 10.99 -1.80
CA ARG A 71 16.33 11.63 -3.01
C ARG A 71 16.20 10.65 -4.19
N ASP A 72 15.80 9.43 -3.88
CA ASP A 72 15.73 8.31 -4.83
C ASP A 72 14.50 7.42 -4.55
N TYR A 73 14.16 6.55 -5.49
CA TYR A 73 13.06 5.60 -5.37
C TYR A 73 13.55 4.25 -4.84
N GLU A 74 12.79 3.69 -3.91
CA GLU A 74 13.05 2.37 -3.33
C GLU A 74 11.84 1.46 -3.52
N ASP A 75 12.08 0.20 -3.84
CA ASP A 75 11.01 -0.80 -3.99
C ASP A 75 10.34 -1.06 -2.64
N THR A 76 9.01 -1.16 -2.64
CA THR A 76 8.22 -1.37 -1.41
C THR A 76 7.79 -2.83 -1.23
N TYR A 77 8.53 -3.77 -1.81
CA TYR A 77 8.21 -5.19 -1.64
C TYR A 77 8.45 -5.64 -0.21
N TYR A 78 7.73 -6.71 0.17
CA TYR A 78 7.84 -7.30 1.49
C TYR A 78 9.28 -7.73 1.80
N ASP A 79 9.83 -7.16 2.86
CA ASP A 79 11.09 -7.57 3.49
C ASP A 79 10.76 -8.62 4.56
N ASP A 80 11.33 -9.82 4.42
CA ASP A 80 11.10 -10.96 5.28
C ASP A 80 11.67 -10.79 6.69
N SER A 81 12.49 -9.76 6.95
CA SER A 81 12.84 -9.33 8.30
C SER A 81 11.67 -8.66 9.04
N LYS A 82 10.72 -8.06 8.33
CA LYS A 82 9.56 -7.34 8.90
C LYS A 82 8.41 -8.28 9.23
N SER A 83 7.47 -7.79 10.03
CA SER A 83 6.22 -8.49 10.37
C SER A 83 5.09 -8.10 9.42
N ALA A 84 5.07 -6.83 9.03
CA ALA A 84 4.13 -6.32 8.05
C ALA A 84 4.74 -5.17 7.25
N VAL A 85 4.39 -5.09 5.97
CA VAL A 85 4.66 -3.95 5.10
C VAL A 85 3.34 -3.51 4.50
N PHE A 86 3.07 -2.20 4.47
CA PHE A 86 1.93 -1.64 3.76
C PHE A 86 2.29 -0.45 2.89
N CYS A 87 1.55 -0.25 1.80
CA CYS A 87 1.75 0.87 0.87
C CYS A 87 0.45 1.25 0.13
N PHE A 88 0.43 2.45 -0.46
CA PHE A 88 -0.74 2.96 -1.19
C PHE A 88 -0.52 2.89 -2.70
N LEU A 89 -1.17 1.93 -3.36
CA LEU A 89 -1.18 1.79 -4.83
C LEU A 89 -2.27 2.71 -5.40
N THR A 90 -1.86 3.71 -6.17
CA THR A 90 -2.76 4.76 -6.68
C THR A 90 -2.99 4.63 -8.17
N LYS A 91 -4.16 5.06 -8.65
CA LYS A 91 -4.38 5.26 -10.09
C LYS A 91 -3.65 6.51 -10.59
N GLU A 92 -3.45 6.58 -11.90
CA GLU A 92 -2.81 7.73 -12.56
C GLU A 92 -3.78 8.88 -12.84
N ASN A 93 -5.09 8.64 -12.70
CA ASN A 93 -6.13 9.59 -13.06
C ASN A 93 -7.08 9.82 -11.89
N ASP A 94 -7.32 11.09 -11.60
CA ASP A 94 -8.22 11.55 -10.56
C ASP A 94 -9.46 12.19 -11.20
N LYS A 95 -10.59 12.12 -10.50
CA LYS A 95 -11.87 12.70 -10.94
C LYS A 95 -12.19 13.93 -10.12
N THR A 96 -12.84 14.91 -10.73
CA THR A 96 -13.42 16.07 -10.05
C THR A 96 -14.63 16.56 -10.85
N ASN A 97 -15.60 17.16 -10.15
CA ASN A 97 -16.77 17.81 -10.78
C ASN A 97 -16.70 19.34 -10.69
N ASP A 98 -15.84 19.89 -9.83
CA ASP A 98 -15.80 21.31 -9.48
C ASP A 98 -14.38 21.92 -9.53
N SER A 99 -13.35 21.12 -9.83
CA SER A 99 -11.92 21.50 -9.79
C SER A 99 -11.41 21.88 -8.39
N ILE A 100 -12.17 21.57 -7.34
CA ILE A 100 -11.84 21.87 -5.94
C ILE A 100 -11.62 20.56 -5.21
N LEU A 101 -12.63 19.69 -5.21
CA LEU A 101 -12.59 18.37 -4.60
C LEU A 101 -12.20 17.33 -5.65
N TYR A 102 -11.14 16.60 -5.37
CA TYR A 102 -10.66 15.50 -6.21
C TYR A 102 -10.94 14.18 -5.51
N THR A 103 -11.21 13.16 -6.32
CA THR A 103 -11.50 11.81 -5.87
C THR A 103 -10.66 10.83 -6.67
N THR A 104 -10.05 9.89 -5.97
CA THR A 104 -9.18 8.88 -6.58
C THR A 104 -9.34 7.52 -5.92
N ASP A 105 -9.23 6.46 -6.72
CA ASP A 105 -9.29 5.10 -6.21
C ASP A 105 -7.88 4.66 -5.80
N VAL A 106 -7.75 4.16 -4.57
CA VAL A 106 -6.49 3.77 -3.95
C VAL A 106 -6.62 2.36 -3.39
N LYS A 107 -5.62 1.51 -3.61
CA LYS A 107 -5.50 0.25 -2.88
C LYS A 107 -4.49 0.44 -1.76
N LEU A 108 -4.93 0.30 -0.52
CA LEU A 108 -4.03 0.18 0.62
C LEU A 108 -3.63 -1.29 0.74
N ALA A 109 -2.46 -1.62 0.20
CA ALA A 109 -1.95 -2.99 0.12
C ALA A 109 -1.16 -3.35 1.38
N PHE A 110 -1.34 -4.59 1.84
CA PHE A 110 -0.67 -5.18 2.99
C PHE A 110 -0.01 -6.49 2.58
N MET A 111 1.25 -6.64 2.98
CA MET A 111 2.00 -7.88 2.91
C MET A 111 2.44 -8.20 4.34
N VAL A 112 1.90 -9.28 4.91
CA VAL A 112 2.07 -9.58 6.34
C VAL A 112 2.55 -11.00 6.56
N ASN A 113 3.31 -11.20 7.63
CA ASN A 113 3.58 -12.51 8.18
C ASN A 113 2.73 -12.72 9.43
N LEU A 114 1.75 -13.62 9.31
CA LEU A 114 0.74 -13.90 10.34
C LEU A 114 1.35 -14.47 11.63
N GLU A 115 2.42 -15.26 11.53
CA GLU A 115 3.12 -15.79 12.71
C GLU A 115 3.86 -14.68 13.47
N LYS A 116 4.33 -13.64 12.78
CA LYS A 116 5.00 -12.51 13.42
C LYS A 116 4.04 -11.53 14.07
N ILE A 117 2.93 -11.22 13.40
CA ILE A 117 1.94 -10.27 13.94
C ILE A 117 1.05 -10.91 15.02
N TYR A 118 0.88 -12.24 14.99
CA TYR A 118 0.12 -13.00 15.99
C TYR A 118 0.87 -14.25 16.50
N PRO A 119 2.02 -14.10 17.18
CA PRO A 119 2.88 -15.24 17.54
C PRO A 119 2.25 -16.21 18.54
N SER A 120 1.20 -15.79 19.23
CA SER A 120 0.46 -16.63 20.18
C SER A 120 -0.69 -17.42 19.55
N LEU A 121 -0.94 -17.28 18.24
CA LEU A 121 -2.03 -17.96 17.54
C LEU A 121 -1.48 -19.03 16.62
N ASN A 122 -1.92 -20.27 16.81
CA ASN A 122 -1.40 -21.45 16.09
C ASN A 122 -2.17 -21.77 14.78
N GLU A 123 -3.14 -20.93 14.42
CA GLU A 123 -3.97 -21.11 13.23
C GLU A 123 -3.74 -19.95 12.25
N ARG A 124 -4.03 -20.17 10.97
CA ARG A 124 -3.95 -19.13 9.94
C ARG A 124 -5.03 -18.05 10.18
N GLN A 125 -4.61 -16.80 10.40
CA GLN A 125 -5.47 -15.67 10.85
C GLN A 125 -5.74 -14.59 9.78
N ASP A 126 -5.85 -14.95 8.50
CA ASP A 126 -6.05 -14.01 7.38
C ASP A 126 -7.21 -13.02 7.62
N SER A 127 -8.37 -13.55 8.02
CA SER A 127 -9.58 -12.75 8.23
C SER A 127 -9.46 -11.82 9.44
N ARG A 128 -8.65 -12.18 10.44
CA ARG A 128 -8.38 -11.32 11.59
C ARG A 128 -7.53 -10.13 11.18
N ALA A 129 -6.46 -10.35 10.41
CA ALA A 129 -5.65 -9.25 9.87
C ALA A 129 -6.49 -8.30 9.00
N GLN A 130 -7.36 -8.83 8.14
CA GLN A 130 -8.28 -8.00 7.34
C GLN A 130 -9.27 -7.23 8.23
N LYS A 131 -9.87 -7.88 9.23
CA LYS A 131 -10.80 -7.26 10.17
C LYS A 131 -10.14 -6.09 10.90
N ASP A 132 -8.96 -6.30 11.45
CA ASP A 132 -8.23 -5.29 12.24
C ASP A 132 -7.97 -4.04 11.40
N VAL A 133 -7.50 -4.20 10.16
CA VAL A 133 -7.30 -3.09 9.23
C VAL A 133 -8.61 -2.37 8.90
N ILE A 134 -9.70 -3.11 8.62
CA ILE A 134 -11.00 -2.49 8.31
C ILE A 134 -11.54 -1.71 9.51
N GLU A 135 -11.39 -2.23 10.73
CA GLU A 135 -11.83 -1.54 11.94
C GLU A 135 -11.00 -0.27 12.18
N ILE A 136 -9.69 -0.33 12.00
CA ILE A 136 -8.80 0.84 12.07
C ILE A 136 -9.22 1.90 11.06
N LEU A 137 -9.41 1.52 9.80
CA LEU A 137 -9.82 2.45 8.76
C LEU A 137 -11.21 3.03 9.03
N ARG A 138 -12.16 2.23 9.49
CA ARG A 138 -13.51 2.70 9.83
C ARG A 138 -13.49 3.69 10.99
N ASN A 139 -12.66 3.45 12.00
CA ASN A 139 -12.52 4.34 13.15
C ASN A 139 -11.79 5.65 12.81
N ASN A 140 -11.00 5.64 11.72
CA ASN A 140 -10.21 6.77 11.24
C ASN A 140 -10.69 7.35 9.91
N ASP A 141 -11.90 7.02 9.44
CA ASP A 141 -12.37 7.52 8.15
C ASP A 141 -12.49 9.06 8.19
N PHE A 142 -13.21 9.60 9.18
CA PHE A 142 -13.48 11.04 9.33
C PHE A 142 -13.92 11.72 8.00
N SER A 143 -14.66 10.99 7.17
CA SER A 143 -15.10 11.43 5.83
C SER A 143 -13.96 11.73 4.85
N ARG A 144 -12.77 11.16 5.07
CA ARG A 144 -11.60 11.35 4.19
C ARG A 144 -11.56 10.32 3.07
N PHE A 145 -12.23 9.18 3.25
CA PHE A 145 -12.28 8.15 2.24
C PHE A 145 -13.56 7.32 2.34
N GLN A 146 -13.76 6.40 1.41
CA GLN A 146 -14.79 5.38 1.49
C GLN A 146 -14.14 4.02 1.31
N ILE A 147 -14.44 3.08 2.20
CA ILE A 147 -14.02 1.68 2.03
C ILE A 147 -14.97 1.02 1.01
N GLU A 148 -14.42 0.61 -0.14
CA GLU A 148 -15.17 0.01 -1.25
C GLU A 148 -15.13 -1.52 -1.22
N GLY A 149 -14.12 -2.12 -0.57
CA GLY A 149 -13.98 -3.57 -0.50
C GLY A 149 -12.60 -4.05 -0.11
N VAL A 150 -12.36 -5.34 -0.30
CA VAL A 150 -11.07 -6.00 -0.05
C VAL A 150 -10.72 -6.89 -1.23
N GLU A 151 -9.49 -6.77 -1.71
CA GLU A 151 -8.88 -7.70 -2.65
C GLU A 151 -7.88 -8.61 -1.93
N ARG A 152 -7.75 -9.84 -2.42
CA ARG A 152 -6.85 -10.86 -1.87
C ARG A 152 -6.07 -11.50 -3.00
N ARG A 153 -4.98 -12.19 -2.63
CA ARG A 153 -3.97 -12.74 -3.53
C ARG A 153 -3.17 -11.65 -4.22
N ILE A 154 -1.90 -11.97 -4.40
CA ILE A 154 -0.91 -11.04 -4.91
C ILE A 154 -1.23 -10.56 -6.33
N ASP A 155 -1.75 -11.45 -7.17
CA ASP A 155 -2.12 -11.15 -8.57
C ASP A 155 -3.23 -10.10 -8.69
N PHE A 156 -4.13 -10.01 -7.71
CA PHE A 156 -5.21 -9.02 -7.74
C PHE A 156 -4.74 -7.70 -7.13
N VAL A 157 -4.06 -7.77 -5.99
CA VAL A 157 -3.50 -6.60 -5.30
C VAL A 157 -2.55 -5.84 -6.22
N PHE A 158 -1.60 -6.55 -6.83
CA PHE A 158 -0.52 -6.00 -7.65
C PHE A 158 -0.71 -6.27 -9.15
N ARG A 159 -1.95 -6.41 -9.65
CA ARG A 159 -2.25 -6.77 -11.06
C ARG A 159 -1.51 -5.92 -12.10
N GLU A 160 -1.26 -4.65 -11.80
CA GLU A 160 -0.62 -3.70 -12.71
C GLU A 160 0.90 -3.64 -12.56
N TYR A 161 1.48 -4.46 -11.69
CA TYR A 161 2.89 -4.47 -11.34
C TYR A 161 3.53 -5.82 -11.66
N ASN A 162 4.85 -5.81 -11.80
CA ASN A 162 5.59 -7.04 -11.97
C ASN A 162 5.75 -7.80 -10.65
N THR A 163 4.96 -8.85 -10.48
CA THR A 163 5.03 -9.74 -9.32
C THR A 163 6.08 -10.85 -9.46
N SER A 164 6.84 -10.93 -10.56
CA SER A 164 7.79 -12.03 -10.82
C SER A 164 8.88 -12.17 -9.75
N ASN A 165 9.23 -11.05 -9.10
CA ASN A 165 10.24 -11.01 -8.05
C ASN A 165 9.65 -11.23 -6.65
N ILE A 166 8.32 -11.26 -6.52
CA ILE A 166 7.68 -11.55 -5.24
C ILE A 166 7.63 -13.07 -5.08
N ARG A 167 8.61 -13.59 -4.36
CA ARG A 167 8.84 -15.03 -4.20
C ARG A 167 7.78 -15.76 -3.37
N PHE A 168 6.86 -15.02 -2.75
CA PHE A 168 5.94 -15.55 -1.74
C PHE A 168 4.47 -15.25 -2.13
N ASP A 169 3.84 -16.22 -2.79
CA ASP A 169 2.45 -16.14 -3.26
C ASP A 169 1.47 -16.62 -2.17
N ASP A 170 1.11 -15.75 -1.21
CA ASP A 170 0.01 -15.93 -0.23
C ASP A 170 -0.05 -17.32 0.47
N MET A 171 1.11 -17.97 0.57
CA MET A 171 1.34 -19.24 1.24
C MET A 171 1.70 -18.96 2.69
N HIS A 172 1.04 -19.68 3.60
CA HIS A 172 1.31 -19.58 5.03
C HIS A 172 2.81 -19.68 5.32
N PRO A 173 3.39 -18.78 6.15
CA PRO A 173 2.71 -17.85 7.06
C PRO A 173 2.35 -16.48 6.47
N LEU A 174 2.57 -16.27 5.17
CA LEU A 174 2.42 -14.98 4.54
C LEU A 174 0.99 -14.76 4.04
N HIS A 175 0.52 -13.52 4.16
CA HIS A 175 -0.77 -13.10 3.65
C HIS A 175 -0.67 -11.77 2.90
N CYS A 176 -1.30 -11.69 1.72
CA CYS A 176 -1.35 -10.48 0.91
C CYS A 176 -2.81 -10.09 0.60
N PHE A 177 -3.17 -8.87 0.97
CA PHE A 177 -4.49 -8.30 0.72
C PHE A 177 -4.41 -6.79 0.52
N ALA A 178 -5.46 -6.20 -0.04
CA ALA A 178 -5.60 -4.75 -0.10
C ALA A 178 -7.01 -4.32 0.27
N VAL A 179 -7.12 -3.19 0.97
CA VAL A 179 -8.39 -2.51 1.17
C VAL A 179 -8.55 -1.50 0.05
N LEU A 180 -9.69 -1.57 -0.65
CA LEU A 180 -10.04 -0.63 -1.71
C LEU A 180 -10.63 0.62 -1.06
N LEU A 181 -10.00 1.76 -1.33
CA LEU A 181 -10.39 3.06 -0.81
C LEU A 181 -10.72 3.99 -1.96
N ARG A 182 -11.78 4.77 -1.80
CA ARG A 182 -12.01 5.98 -2.60
C ARG A 182 -11.63 7.17 -1.74
N VAL A 183 -10.51 7.82 -2.04
CA VAL A 183 -9.95 8.92 -1.24
C VAL A 183 -10.40 10.24 -1.84
N GLU A 184 -10.85 11.15 -0.97
CA GLU A 184 -11.17 12.53 -1.32
C GLU A 184 -10.06 13.46 -0.82
N TYR A 185 -9.67 14.42 -1.65
CA TYR A 185 -8.63 15.39 -1.29
C TYR A 185 -8.81 16.73 -1.99
N TYR A 186 -8.24 17.78 -1.41
CA TYR A 186 -8.10 19.09 -2.03
C TYR A 186 -6.65 19.33 -2.40
N LEU A 187 -6.35 19.94 -3.55
CA LEU A 187 -4.96 20.31 -3.91
C LEU A 187 -4.32 21.28 -2.91
N THR A 188 -5.13 21.97 -2.10
CA THR A 188 -4.68 22.88 -1.04
C THR A 188 -4.41 22.19 0.30
N ASP A 189 -4.70 20.89 0.44
CA ASP A 189 -4.40 20.15 1.67
C ASP A 189 -2.90 20.18 1.98
N LYS A 190 -2.57 20.26 3.26
CA LYS A 190 -1.19 20.28 3.78
C LYS A 190 -1.09 19.41 5.03
N CYS A 191 0.10 18.86 5.29
CA CYS A 191 0.35 18.04 6.47
C CYS A 191 1.83 18.06 6.89
#